data_AF-A0A8T4NY19-F1
#
_entry.id   AF-A0A8T4NY19-F1
#
_cell.length_a   1.000
_cell.length_b   1.000
_cell.length_c   1.000
_cell.angle_alpha   90.00
_cell.angle_beta   90.00
_cell.angle_gamma   90.00
#
_symmetry.space_group_name_H-M   'P 1'
#
loop_
_entity.id
_entity.type
_entity.pdbx_description
1 polymer ?
#
loop_
_entity_poly.entity_id
_entity_poly.type
_entity_poly.pdbx_seq_one_letter_code
_entity_poly.pdbx_strand_id
1 'polypeptide(L)'
;MKGVHQSVNCKLALVSIMFLAAIFSVNADFNIGGAYSYLASKSSNGSYNSNIIDTSLALMAFGAVGKDVSKEIAYLRSQENEQKCWPRQSCTIKDTSFASIALSLMGLDTESEKGWLEKSQSSATLTGAWYLEIATSETGSCRLSYELNNNSVEKEVKVVKGVFPECGNSTFYNINKCLAQGIVSSMPSLELDVNCDALASIESMTILYQTGNSYYLVDEEQTSRARLMIKNGCFGK
;
A
#
# COMPACT_ATOMS: atom_id res chain seq x y z
N MET A 1 50.69 -65.35 -34.78
CA MET A 1 50.53 -64.28 -35.80
C MET A 1 49.32 -63.44 -35.40
N LYS A 2 49.55 -62.22 -34.90
CA LYS A 2 49.15 -60.92 -35.51
C LYS A 2 47.66 -60.87 -35.87
N GLY A 3 46.80 -60.02 -35.33
CA GLY A 3 46.91 -58.87 -34.42
C GLY A 3 45.63 -58.04 -34.62
N VAL A 4 44.88 -57.77 -33.55
CA VAL A 4 43.70 -56.88 -33.57
C VAL A 4 43.71 -56.07 -32.29
N HIS A 5 44.22 -54.83 -32.37
CA HIS A 5 44.05 -53.82 -31.32
C HIS A 5 44.38 -52.46 -31.93
N GLN A 6 43.34 -51.67 -32.22
CA GLN A 6 43.34 -50.19 -32.18
C GLN A 6 42.09 -49.66 -32.90
N SER A 7 41.06 -49.24 -32.15
CA SER A 7 40.07 -48.24 -32.62
C SER A 7 39.03 -47.93 -31.53
N VAL A 8 39.42 -47.32 -30.39
CA VAL A 8 38.42 -46.74 -29.44
C VAL A 8 38.92 -45.43 -28.79
N ASN A 9 40.23 -45.20 -28.69
CA ASN A 9 40.76 -44.12 -27.84
C ASN A 9 40.69 -42.68 -28.41
N CYS A 10 40.21 -42.48 -29.64
CA CYS A 10 40.21 -41.13 -30.25
C CYS A 10 38.87 -40.37 -30.09
N LYS A 11 37.75 -41.06 -29.86
CA LYS A 11 36.43 -40.40 -29.75
C LYS A 11 36.11 -39.91 -28.33
N LEU A 12 36.72 -40.50 -27.30
CA LEU A 12 36.51 -40.10 -25.91
C LEU A 12 37.21 -38.77 -25.56
N ALA A 13 38.37 -38.49 -26.19
CA ALA A 13 39.10 -37.25 -25.98
C ALA A 13 38.35 -36.00 -26.48
N LEU A 14 37.53 -36.15 -27.53
CA LEU A 14 36.84 -35.02 -28.15
C LEU A 14 35.58 -34.59 -27.37
N VAL A 15 34.90 -35.54 -26.71
CA VAL A 15 33.77 -35.25 -25.79
C VAL A 15 34.25 -34.59 -24.50
N SER A 16 35.45 -34.95 -24.02
CA SER A 16 36.01 -34.36 -22.80
C SER A 16 36.46 -32.90 -22.98
N ILE A 17 36.82 -32.46 -24.20
CA ILE A 17 37.22 -31.08 -24.48
C ILE A 17 36.01 -30.13 -24.57
N MET A 18 34.85 -30.62 -25.06
CA MET A 18 33.62 -29.79 -25.09
C MET A 18 33.07 -29.49 -23.69
N PHE A 19 33.26 -30.37 -22.70
CA PHE A 19 32.80 -30.14 -21.33
C PHE A 19 33.69 -29.17 -20.54
N LEU A 20 34.97 -29.03 -20.91
CA LEU A 20 35.90 -28.08 -20.27
C LEU A 20 35.68 -26.62 -20.71
N ALA A 21 35.08 -26.37 -21.88
CA ALA A 21 34.74 -25.02 -22.32
C ALA A 21 33.50 -24.42 -21.64
N ALA A 22 32.66 -25.26 -21.00
CA ALA A 22 31.47 -24.82 -20.28
C ALA A 22 31.76 -24.31 -18.84
N ILE A 23 33.00 -24.43 -18.36
CA ILE A 23 33.41 -24.03 -17.01
C ILE A 23 34.04 -22.62 -16.97
N PHE A 24 34.15 -21.95 -18.13
CA PHE A 24 34.36 -20.51 -18.13
C PHE A 24 33.04 -19.83 -17.78
N SER A 25 32.71 -19.83 -16.49
CA SER A 25 31.72 -18.92 -15.93
C SER A 25 32.09 -17.52 -16.41
N VAL A 26 31.30 -16.97 -17.33
CA VAL A 26 31.42 -15.58 -17.73
C VAL A 26 31.02 -14.77 -16.49
N ASN A 27 31.99 -14.52 -15.62
CA ASN A 27 31.88 -13.52 -14.57
C ASN A 27 31.94 -12.18 -15.29
N ALA A 28 30.83 -11.79 -15.91
CA ALA A 28 30.64 -10.42 -16.35
C ALA A 28 30.53 -9.61 -15.05
N ASP A 29 31.64 -9.01 -14.63
CA ASP A 29 31.65 -8.11 -13.48
C ASP A 29 30.60 -7.03 -13.71
N PHE A 30 29.65 -6.94 -12.78
CA PHE A 30 28.57 -5.97 -12.86
C PHE A 30 29.16 -4.55 -12.72
N ASN A 31 29.29 -3.85 -13.84
CA ASN A 31 29.80 -2.49 -13.86
C ASN A 31 28.68 -1.49 -13.53
N ILE A 32 28.50 -1.21 -12.23
CA ILE A 32 27.52 -0.24 -11.71
C ILE A 32 27.68 1.14 -12.39
N GLY A 33 28.92 1.62 -12.55
CA GLY A 33 29.20 2.91 -13.19
C GLY A 33 28.79 2.94 -14.66
N GLY A 34 29.00 1.83 -15.37
CA GLY A 34 28.52 1.61 -16.74
C GLY A 34 27.00 1.62 -16.82
N ALA A 35 26.31 0.98 -15.87
CA ALA A 35 24.85 0.97 -15.80
C ALA A 35 24.25 2.37 -15.61
N TYR A 36 24.80 3.18 -14.69
CA TYR A 36 24.34 4.55 -14.51
C TYR A 36 24.66 5.47 -15.70
N SER A 37 25.80 5.26 -16.35
CA SER A 37 26.17 6.00 -17.57
C SER A 37 25.23 5.66 -18.72
N TYR A 38 24.90 4.37 -18.88
CA TYR A 38 23.90 3.92 -19.83
C TYR A 38 22.55 4.55 -19.55
N LEU A 39 22.07 4.49 -18.29
CA LEU A 39 20.80 5.10 -17.91
C LEU A 39 20.80 6.61 -18.23
N ALA A 40 21.84 7.35 -17.83
CA ALA A 40 21.94 8.78 -18.10
C ALA A 40 21.90 9.10 -19.61
N SER A 41 22.48 8.24 -20.45
CA SER A 41 22.43 8.39 -21.91
C SER A 41 21.03 8.22 -22.52
N LYS A 42 20.08 7.67 -21.75
CA LYS A 42 18.67 7.53 -22.15
C LYS A 42 17.80 8.72 -21.76
N SER A 43 18.33 9.65 -20.98
CA SER A 43 17.61 10.85 -20.58
C SER A 43 17.42 11.81 -21.76
N SER A 44 16.21 12.31 -21.94
CA SER A 44 15.89 13.43 -22.82
C SER A 44 15.27 14.55 -21.99
N ASN A 45 16.06 15.58 -21.70
CA ASN A 45 15.65 16.71 -20.85
C ASN A 45 15.07 16.29 -19.48
N GLY A 46 15.69 15.30 -18.82
CA GLY A 46 15.23 14.79 -17.52
C GLY A 46 14.11 13.75 -17.61
N SER A 47 13.60 13.48 -18.81
CA SER A 47 12.60 12.45 -19.04
C SER A 47 13.22 11.16 -19.55
N TYR A 48 12.64 10.03 -19.13
CA TYR A 48 12.95 8.70 -19.63
C TYR A 48 11.71 8.18 -20.34
N ASN A 49 11.81 8.02 -21.67
CA ASN A 49 10.71 7.60 -22.56
C ASN A 49 9.43 8.46 -22.49
N SER A 50 9.50 9.71 -22.01
CA SER A 50 8.29 10.52 -21.74
C SER A 50 7.31 9.81 -20.81
N ASN A 51 7.81 8.96 -19.91
CA ASN A 51 7.03 8.13 -19.02
C ASN A 51 7.29 8.50 -17.55
N ILE A 52 6.22 8.59 -16.76
CA ILE A 52 6.28 8.96 -15.34
C ILE A 52 7.05 7.93 -14.54
N ILE A 53 6.72 6.65 -14.69
CA ILE A 53 7.33 5.56 -13.92
C ILE A 53 8.81 5.44 -14.26
N ASP A 54 9.17 5.40 -15.55
CA ASP A 54 10.58 5.30 -15.96
C ASP A 54 11.40 6.47 -15.41
N THR A 55 10.83 7.68 -15.43
CA THR A 55 11.50 8.86 -14.89
C THR A 55 11.60 8.84 -13.37
N SER A 56 10.55 8.40 -12.66
CA SER A 56 10.57 8.20 -11.21
C SER A 56 11.60 7.16 -10.78
N LEU A 57 11.70 6.04 -11.51
CA LEU A 57 12.70 5.01 -11.25
C LEU A 57 14.12 5.54 -11.48
N ALA A 58 14.34 6.29 -12.56
CA ALA A 58 15.61 6.93 -12.82
C ALA A 58 15.98 7.96 -11.74
N LEU A 59 15.02 8.79 -11.33
CA LEU A 59 15.15 9.75 -10.23
C LEU A 59 15.62 9.05 -8.94
N MET A 60 14.93 7.99 -8.52
CA MET A 60 15.31 7.23 -7.32
C MET A 60 16.70 6.59 -7.47
N ALA A 61 17.00 6.02 -8.64
CA ALA A 61 18.28 5.37 -8.90
C ALA A 61 19.45 6.35 -8.83
N PHE A 62 19.30 7.55 -9.38
CA PHE A 62 20.33 8.60 -9.34
C PHE A 62 20.44 9.29 -7.99
N GLY A 63 19.30 9.54 -7.33
CA GLY A 63 19.28 10.09 -5.98
C GLY A 63 19.97 9.18 -4.97
N ALA A 64 19.79 7.86 -5.08
CA ALA A 64 20.44 6.87 -4.22
C ALA A 64 21.98 6.89 -4.28
N VAL A 65 22.56 7.42 -5.36
CA VAL A 65 24.01 7.57 -5.54
C VAL A 65 24.47 9.03 -5.51
N GLY A 66 23.61 9.95 -5.06
CA GLY A 66 23.95 11.36 -4.87
C GLY A 66 24.24 12.12 -6.17
N LYS A 67 23.70 11.68 -7.31
CA LYS A 67 23.79 12.47 -8.55
C LYS A 67 22.80 13.63 -8.53
N ASP A 68 23.08 14.68 -9.31
CA ASP A 68 22.12 15.75 -9.58
C ASP A 68 20.92 15.20 -10.37
N VAL A 69 19.73 15.39 -9.82
CA VAL A 69 18.45 14.90 -10.34
C VAL A 69 17.46 16.04 -10.61
N SER A 70 17.94 17.27 -10.68
CA SER A 70 17.12 18.47 -10.88
C SER A 70 16.26 18.40 -12.15
N LYS A 71 16.76 17.77 -13.22
CA LYS A 71 16.04 17.64 -14.49
C LYS A 71 14.88 16.65 -14.40
N GLU A 72 15.09 15.51 -13.75
CA GLU A 72 14.06 14.50 -13.48
C GLU A 72 12.93 15.09 -12.63
N ILE A 73 13.28 15.80 -11.56
CA ILE A 73 12.32 16.51 -10.70
C ILE A 73 11.53 17.53 -11.53
N ALA A 74 12.22 18.35 -12.34
CA ALA A 74 11.56 19.35 -13.18
C ALA A 74 10.61 18.72 -14.20
N TYR A 75 11.00 17.60 -14.82
CA TYR A 75 10.13 16.84 -15.71
C TYR A 75 8.89 16.33 -14.97
N LEU A 76 9.05 15.63 -13.84
CA LEU A 76 7.90 15.11 -13.07
C LEU A 76 6.97 16.26 -12.68
N ARG A 77 7.48 17.35 -12.11
CA ARG A 77 6.65 18.50 -11.74
C ARG A 77 5.95 19.15 -12.94
N SER A 78 6.55 19.14 -14.14
CA SER A 78 5.87 19.62 -15.37
C SER A 78 4.68 18.75 -15.80
N GLN A 79 4.69 17.48 -15.40
CA GLN A 79 3.65 16.49 -15.69
C GLN A 79 2.61 16.36 -14.56
N GLU A 80 2.73 17.14 -13.50
CA GLU A 80 1.73 17.24 -12.43
C GLU A 80 0.56 18.13 -12.90
N ASN A 81 -0.67 17.79 -12.50
CA ASN A 81 -1.82 18.68 -12.69
C ASN A 81 -2.15 19.51 -11.43
N GLU A 82 -3.20 20.31 -11.52
CA GLU A 82 -3.68 21.16 -10.42
C GLU A 82 -4.18 20.36 -9.20
N GLN A 83 -4.57 19.10 -9.40
CA GLN A 83 -5.03 18.19 -8.35
C GLN A 83 -3.87 17.41 -7.69
N LYS A 84 -2.62 17.68 -8.07
CA LYS A 84 -1.43 17.02 -7.53
C LYS A 84 -1.38 15.53 -7.84
N CYS A 85 -1.66 15.19 -9.10
CA CYS A 85 -1.56 13.84 -9.63
C CYS A 85 -0.91 13.78 -11.01
N TRP A 86 -0.52 12.57 -11.42
CA TRP A 86 0.18 12.27 -12.68
C TRP A 86 -0.50 11.16 -13.47
N PRO A 87 -0.35 11.17 -14.81
CA PRO A 87 0.12 12.28 -15.64
C PRO A 87 -0.93 13.40 -15.74
N ARG A 88 -0.47 14.61 -16.12
CA ARG A 88 -1.28 15.85 -16.10
C ARG A 88 -2.67 15.73 -16.73
N GLN A 89 -2.79 14.97 -17.82
CA GLN A 89 -4.02 14.84 -18.60
C GLN A 89 -4.90 13.64 -18.20
N SER A 90 -4.32 12.62 -17.56
CA SER A 90 -5.02 11.36 -17.30
C SER A 90 -4.45 10.72 -16.05
N CYS A 91 -4.77 11.29 -14.90
CA CYS A 91 -4.16 10.84 -13.66
C CYS A 91 -4.45 9.37 -13.38
N THR A 92 -3.40 8.64 -13.03
CA THR A 92 -3.50 7.25 -12.59
C THR A 92 -2.90 7.11 -11.19
N ILE A 93 -3.48 6.20 -10.41
CA ILE A 93 -2.95 5.87 -9.08
C ILE A 93 -1.51 5.39 -9.18
N LYS A 94 -1.20 4.56 -10.20
CA LYS A 94 0.13 4.00 -10.40
C LYS A 94 1.17 5.08 -10.67
N ASP A 95 0.95 5.93 -11.66
CA ASP A 95 1.91 6.99 -12.02
C ASP A 95 2.08 7.99 -10.87
N THR A 96 0.97 8.37 -10.22
CA THR A 96 1.00 9.26 -9.06
C THR A 96 1.78 8.65 -7.90
N SER A 97 1.58 7.37 -7.58
CA SER A 97 2.32 6.70 -6.50
C SER A 97 3.84 6.69 -6.77
N PHE A 98 4.25 6.37 -8.01
CA PHE A 98 5.66 6.36 -8.40
C PHE A 98 6.28 7.76 -8.40
N ALA A 99 5.57 8.78 -8.87
CA ALA A 99 6.03 10.16 -8.80
C ALA A 99 6.18 10.64 -7.35
N SER A 100 5.15 10.44 -6.53
CA SER A 100 5.15 10.88 -5.13
C SER A 100 6.26 10.23 -4.32
N ILE A 101 6.45 8.90 -4.41
CA ILE A 101 7.52 8.24 -3.66
C ILE A 101 8.90 8.72 -4.12
N ALA A 102 9.11 8.89 -5.42
CA ALA A 102 10.39 9.35 -5.95
C ALA A 102 10.72 10.77 -5.48
N LEU A 103 9.73 11.68 -5.49
CA LEU A 103 9.89 13.05 -5.01
C LEU A 103 10.10 13.11 -3.49
N SER A 104 9.34 12.33 -2.73
CA SER A 104 9.45 12.23 -1.27
C SER A 104 10.84 11.74 -0.83
N LEU A 105 11.40 10.74 -1.53
CA LEU A 105 12.76 10.25 -1.27
C LEU A 105 13.84 11.30 -1.52
N MET A 106 13.57 12.32 -2.36
CA MET A 106 14.45 13.47 -2.55
C MET A 106 14.23 14.59 -1.52
N GLY A 107 13.40 14.35 -0.49
CA GLY A 107 13.11 15.32 0.57
C GLY A 107 12.12 16.41 0.15
N LEU A 108 11.37 16.21 -0.94
CA LEU A 108 10.33 17.15 -1.36
C LEU A 108 9.03 16.86 -0.63
N ASP A 109 8.26 17.92 -0.34
CA ASP A 109 6.90 17.78 0.20
C ASP A 109 5.97 17.15 -0.84
N THR A 110 5.21 16.14 -0.39
CA THR A 110 4.28 15.35 -1.19
C THR A 110 2.94 15.11 -0.47
N GLU A 111 2.58 15.92 0.53
CA GLU A 111 1.36 15.71 1.30
C GLU A 111 0.08 15.88 0.47
N SER A 112 0.09 16.77 -0.53
CA SER A 112 -1.09 16.97 -1.39
C SER A 112 -1.34 15.78 -2.30
N GLU A 113 -0.27 15.19 -2.82
CA GLU A 113 -0.26 14.00 -3.66
C GLU A 113 -0.72 12.77 -2.87
N LYS A 114 -0.27 12.65 -1.62
CA LYS A 114 -0.75 11.63 -0.68
C LYS A 114 -2.26 11.79 -0.43
N GLY A 115 -2.73 13.01 -0.19
CA GLY A 115 -4.16 13.28 -0.05
C GLY A 115 -4.97 12.95 -1.30
N TRP A 116 -4.40 13.17 -2.50
CA TRP A 116 -5.03 12.73 -3.75
C TRP A 116 -5.12 11.21 -3.84
N LEU A 117 -4.05 10.50 -3.49
CA LEU A 117 -4.04 9.03 -3.47
C LEU A 117 -5.09 8.48 -2.50
N GLU A 118 -5.14 8.99 -1.26
CA GLU A 118 -6.13 8.60 -0.25
C GLU A 118 -7.57 8.76 -0.77
N LYS A 119 -7.87 9.87 -1.45
CA LYS A 119 -9.18 10.12 -2.07
C LYS A 119 -9.46 9.29 -3.32
N SER A 120 -8.42 8.74 -3.96
CA SER A 120 -8.52 7.92 -5.17
C SER A 120 -8.76 6.44 -4.86
N GLN A 121 -8.83 6.07 -3.59
CA GLN A 121 -9.20 4.71 -3.21
C GLN A 121 -10.62 4.39 -3.70
N SER A 122 -10.80 3.16 -4.17
CA SER A 122 -12.13 2.62 -4.42
C SER A 122 -12.48 1.64 -3.30
N SER A 123 -13.77 1.51 -3.00
CA SER A 123 -14.22 0.55 -2.01
C SER A 123 -13.87 -0.87 -2.45
N ALA A 124 -13.28 -1.63 -1.54
CA ALA A 124 -12.94 -3.01 -1.76
C ALA A 124 -14.20 -3.85 -2.02
N THR A 125 -14.13 -4.81 -2.93
CA THR A 125 -15.22 -5.76 -3.23
C THR A 125 -15.27 -6.89 -2.21
N LEU A 126 -15.03 -6.57 -0.94
CA LEU A 126 -14.99 -7.53 0.15
C LEU A 126 -16.41 -7.94 0.53
N THR A 127 -16.67 -9.25 0.55
CA THR A 127 -17.89 -9.82 1.11
C THR A 127 -17.67 -10.05 2.61
N GLY A 128 -18.29 -9.23 3.45
CA GLY A 128 -18.13 -9.33 4.90
C GLY A 128 -18.83 -8.22 5.66
N ALA A 129 -18.62 -8.18 6.98
CA ALA A 129 -19.13 -7.16 7.86
C ALA A 129 -18.04 -6.65 8.82
N TRP A 130 -18.10 -5.37 9.12
CA TRP A 130 -17.24 -4.69 10.07
C TRP A 130 -17.97 -4.50 11.38
N TYR A 131 -17.26 -4.77 12.47
CA TYR A 131 -17.80 -4.71 13.81
C TYR A 131 -16.91 -3.86 14.71
N LEU A 132 -17.55 -3.13 15.63
CA LEU A 132 -16.90 -2.54 16.78
C LEU A 132 -17.26 -3.37 18.02
N GLU A 133 -16.27 -3.75 18.79
CA GLU A 133 -16.42 -4.35 20.12
C GLU A 133 -15.88 -3.38 21.17
N ILE A 134 -16.59 -3.25 22.30
CA ILE A 134 -16.15 -2.48 23.46
C ILE A 134 -16.19 -3.42 24.66
N ALA A 135 -15.02 -3.92 25.06
CA ALA A 135 -14.89 -4.79 26.22
C ALA A 135 -14.95 -3.95 27.49
N THR A 136 -16.01 -4.12 28.30
CA THR A 136 -16.25 -3.36 29.52
C THR A 136 -17.24 -4.09 30.43
N SER A 137 -17.05 -4.01 31.74
CA SER A 137 -18.03 -4.43 32.76
C SER A 137 -19.09 -3.38 33.06
N GLU A 138 -18.94 -2.16 32.52
CA GLU A 138 -19.75 -1.00 32.85
C GLU A 138 -21.01 -0.89 32.01
N THR A 139 -21.94 -0.03 32.44
CA THR A 139 -23.12 0.34 31.67
C THR A 139 -23.16 1.86 31.50
N GLY A 140 -23.34 2.31 30.26
CA GLY A 140 -23.37 3.73 29.92
C GLY A 140 -23.60 3.94 28.43
N SER A 141 -23.04 5.00 27.88
CA SER A 141 -23.06 5.29 26.45
C SER A 141 -21.68 5.63 25.92
N CYS A 142 -21.51 5.40 24.63
CA CYS A 142 -20.38 5.87 23.86
C CYS A 142 -20.88 6.73 22.72
N ARG A 143 -19.98 7.51 22.16
CA ARG A 143 -20.24 8.44 21.07
C ARG A 143 -19.32 8.12 19.93
N LEU A 144 -19.92 7.79 18.80
CA LEU A 144 -19.25 7.42 17.57
C LEU A 144 -19.29 8.61 16.63
N SER A 145 -18.13 9.19 16.33
CA SER A 145 -18.01 10.34 15.44
C SER A 145 -17.19 9.98 14.19
N TYR A 146 -17.66 10.40 13.02
CA TYR A 146 -17.02 10.14 11.73
C TYR A 146 -17.36 11.24 10.72
N GLU A 147 -16.56 11.38 9.67
CA GLU A 147 -16.82 12.35 8.61
C GLU A 147 -17.63 11.74 7.46
N LEU A 148 -18.69 12.40 7.01
CA LEU A 148 -19.46 12.03 5.83
C LEU A 148 -19.69 13.26 4.95
N ASN A 149 -19.19 13.23 3.71
CA ASN A 149 -19.27 14.35 2.77
C ASN A 149 -18.73 15.67 3.38
N ASN A 150 -17.57 15.61 4.05
CA ASN A 150 -16.95 16.72 4.78
C ASN A 150 -17.77 17.30 5.94
N ASN A 151 -18.77 16.57 6.45
CA ASN A 151 -19.50 16.93 7.65
C ASN A 151 -19.22 15.92 8.75
N SER A 152 -18.94 16.41 9.96
CA SER A 152 -18.86 15.54 11.14
C SER A 152 -20.25 15.05 11.52
N VAL A 153 -20.41 13.73 11.59
CA VAL A 153 -21.62 13.03 12.03
C VAL A 153 -21.31 12.35 13.35
N GLU A 154 -22.25 12.45 14.29
CA GLU A 154 -22.12 11.90 15.63
C GLU A 154 -23.31 11.00 15.95
N LYS A 155 -23.04 9.87 16.58
CA LYS A 155 -24.05 8.92 17.03
C LYS A 155 -23.76 8.43 18.45
N GLU A 156 -24.68 8.70 19.36
CA GLU A 156 -24.65 8.07 20.68
C GLU A 156 -25.13 6.62 20.59
N VAL A 157 -24.43 5.71 21.27
CA VAL A 157 -24.75 4.29 21.35
C VAL A 157 -24.74 3.83 22.79
N LYS A 158 -25.78 3.12 23.20
CA LYS A 158 -25.86 2.53 24.54
C LYS A 158 -25.00 1.26 24.62
N VAL A 159 -24.25 1.11 25.71
CA VAL A 159 -23.43 -0.07 26.03
C VAL A 159 -23.84 -0.61 27.39
N VAL A 160 -24.19 -1.89 27.47
CA VAL A 160 -24.57 -2.59 28.71
C VAL A 160 -23.65 -3.78 28.90
N LYS A 161 -22.58 -3.59 29.67
CA LYS A 161 -21.56 -4.63 29.94
C LYS A 161 -21.00 -5.24 28.65
N GLY A 162 -20.58 -4.35 27.74
CA GLY A 162 -20.10 -4.70 26.40
C GLY A 162 -21.19 -5.06 25.37
N VAL A 163 -22.47 -5.13 25.75
CA VAL A 163 -23.57 -5.44 24.81
C VAL A 163 -24.18 -4.15 24.25
N PHE A 164 -24.48 -4.15 22.94
CA PHE A 164 -25.17 -3.09 22.22
C PHE A 164 -26.67 -3.43 22.04
N PRO A 165 -27.56 -3.04 22.97
CA PRO A 165 -28.98 -3.42 22.94
C PRO A 165 -29.72 -2.90 21.69
N GLU A 166 -29.31 -1.74 21.18
CA GLU A 166 -29.93 -1.08 20.03
C GLU A 166 -29.42 -1.62 18.67
N CYS A 167 -28.38 -2.45 18.69
CA CYS A 167 -27.77 -3.05 17.51
C CYS A 167 -27.82 -4.58 17.60
N GLY A 168 -29.03 -5.13 17.74
CA GLY A 168 -29.25 -6.57 17.72
C GLY A 168 -28.91 -7.31 19.03
N ASN A 169 -28.71 -6.59 20.14
CA ASN A 169 -28.42 -7.17 21.45
C ASN A 169 -27.21 -8.11 21.42
N SER A 170 -26.11 -7.65 20.83
CA SER A 170 -24.85 -8.38 20.65
C SER A 170 -23.67 -7.64 21.27
N THR A 171 -22.58 -8.33 21.56
CA THR A 171 -21.29 -7.70 21.93
C THR A 171 -20.59 -7.05 20.74
N PHE A 172 -21.09 -7.29 19.52
CA PHE A 172 -20.54 -6.72 18.30
C PHE A 172 -21.50 -5.70 17.69
N TYR A 173 -21.09 -4.43 17.67
CA TYR A 173 -21.80 -3.38 16.97
C TYR A 173 -21.53 -3.50 15.47
N ASN A 174 -22.50 -3.98 14.69
CA ASN A 174 -22.37 -4.12 13.24
C ASN A 174 -22.36 -2.74 12.57
N ILE A 175 -21.18 -2.24 12.19
CA ILE A 175 -21.00 -0.89 11.65
C ILE A 175 -21.74 -0.72 10.33
N ASN A 176 -21.74 -1.74 9.46
CA ASN A 176 -22.43 -1.72 8.17
C ASN A 176 -23.95 -1.51 8.29
N LYS A 177 -24.56 -2.02 9.38
CA LYS A 177 -26.01 -1.99 9.60
C LYS A 177 -26.43 -0.88 10.56
N CYS A 178 -25.67 -0.69 11.63
CA CYS A 178 -26.11 0.09 12.76
C CYS A 178 -25.58 1.52 12.75
N LEU A 179 -24.46 1.84 12.10
CA LEU A 179 -23.93 3.22 12.08
C LEU A 179 -24.73 4.08 11.08
N ALA A 180 -24.50 3.86 9.79
CA ALA A 180 -25.25 4.40 8.67
C ALA A 180 -25.22 3.40 7.50
N GLN A 181 -26.34 3.26 6.80
CA GLN A 181 -26.45 2.27 5.73
C GLN A 181 -25.41 2.55 4.62
N GLY A 182 -24.59 1.54 4.32
CA GLY A 182 -23.59 1.62 3.25
C GLY A 182 -22.34 2.41 3.58
N ILE A 183 -22.17 2.90 4.83
CA ILE A 183 -21.06 3.80 5.20
C ILE A 183 -19.68 3.25 4.83
N VAL A 184 -19.41 1.98 5.19
CA VAL A 184 -18.12 1.31 4.91
C VAL A 184 -17.93 1.05 3.41
N SER A 185 -19.02 0.93 2.65
CA SER A 185 -18.99 0.75 1.20
C SER A 185 -18.85 2.07 0.45
N SER A 186 -19.24 3.20 1.04
CA SER A 186 -19.04 4.53 0.47
C SER A 186 -17.72 5.19 0.89
N MET A 187 -17.11 4.71 1.97
CA MET A 187 -15.88 5.27 2.55
C MET A 187 -14.78 4.21 2.57
N PRO A 188 -13.87 4.22 1.57
CA PRO A 188 -12.72 3.32 1.51
C PRO A 188 -11.82 3.39 2.76
N SER A 189 -11.72 4.55 3.38
CA SER A 189 -11.05 4.76 4.66
C SER A 189 -12.01 5.47 5.60
N LEU A 190 -12.54 4.75 6.60
CA LEU A 190 -13.43 5.30 7.61
C LEU A 190 -12.66 5.38 8.93
N GLU A 191 -12.36 6.60 9.37
CA GLU A 191 -11.89 6.89 10.73
C GLU A 191 -13.11 7.04 11.64
N LEU A 192 -13.13 6.30 12.74
CA LEU A 192 -14.17 6.34 13.76
C LEU A 192 -13.56 6.84 15.08
N ASP A 193 -13.89 8.06 15.49
CA ASP A 193 -13.58 8.57 16.84
C ASP A 193 -14.62 8.01 17.81
N VAL A 194 -14.20 7.07 18.64
CA VAL A 194 -15.03 6.43 19.65
C VAL A 194 -14.70 7.06 20.99
N ASN A 195 -15.65 7.81 21.56
CA ASN A 195 -15.55 8.37 22.90
C ASN A 195 -16.52 7.65 23.85
N CYS A 196 -15.96 7.00 24.85
CA CYS A 196 -16.66 6.26 25.89
C CYS A 196 -16.30 6.78 27.28
N ASP A 197 -16.00 8.07 27.42
CA ASP A 197 -15.63 8.69 28.71
C ASP A 197 -16.76 8.59 29.77
N ALA A 198 -17.98 8.27 29.34
CA ALA A 198 -19.12 7.99 30.23
C ALA A 198 -19.10 6.58 30.84
N LEU A 199 -18.15 5.72 30.46
CA LEU A 199 -17.90 4.41 31.07
C LEU A 199 -16.74 4.52 32.08
N ALA A 200 -16.92 3.95 33.28
CA ALA A 200 -15.91 4.05 34.34
C ALA A 200 -14.63 3.26 34.05
N SER A 201 -14.72 2.17 33.27
CA SER A 201 -13.58 1.36 32.85
C SER A 201 -13.83 0.75 31.47
N ILE A 202 -12.78 0.67 30.67
CA ILE A 202 -12.76 -0.01 29.36
C ILE A 202 -11.52 -0.90 29.34
N GLU A 203 -11.74 -2.16 29.00
CA GLU A 203 -10.67 -3.15 28.82
C GLU A 203 -10.04 -2.96 27.42
N SER A 204 -10.87 -2.90 26.37
CA SER A 204 -10.43 -2.55 25.02
C SER A 204 -11.57 -2.08 24.11
N MET A 205 -11.20 -1.38 23.03
CA MET A 205 -12.05 -1.11 21.86
C MET A 205 -11.41 -1.74 20.64
N THR A 206 -12.16 -2.59 19.92
CA THR A 206 -11.62 -3.39 18.82
C THR A 206 -12.44 -3.23 17.55
N ILE A 207 -11.76 -3.04 16.41
CA ILE A 207 -12.36 -3.19 15.08
C ILE A 207 -12.11 -4.61 14.58
N LEU A 208 -13.20 -5.30 14.26
CA LEU A 208 -13.15 -6.63 13.66
C LEU A 208 -13.72 -6.61 12.25
N TYR A 209 -13.10 -7.40 11.38
CA TYR A 209 -13.65 -7.75 10.07
C TYR A 209 -14.08 -9.21 10.08
N GLN A 210 -15.31 -9.50 9.69
CA GLN A 210 -15.83 -10.86 9.55
C GLN A 210 -16.09 -11.18 8.08
N THR A 211 -15.60 -12.34 7.62
CA THR A 211 -15.99 -12.93 6.35
C THR A 211 -16.20 -14.44 6.50
N GLY A 212 -17.39 -14.91 6.13
CA GLY A 212 -17.85 -16.26 6.48
C GLY A 212 -17.82 -16.50 7.99
N ASN A 213 -17.07 -17.54 8.40
CA ASN A 213 -16.87 -17.90 9.81
C ASN A 213 -15.54 -17.39 10.38
N SER A 214 -14.80 -16.59 9.63
CA SER A 214 -13.50 -16.05 10.06
C SER A 214 -13.65 -14.62 10.56
N TYR A 215 -12.94 -14.32 11.65
CA TYR A 215 -12.84 -12.99 12.24
C TYR A 215 -11.37 -12.55 12.21
N TYR A 216 -11.15 -11.29 11.90
CA TYR A 216 -9.85 -10.66 11.83
C TYR A 216 -9.85 -9.43 12.74
N LEU A 217 -8.93 -9.37 13.69
CA LEU A 217 -8.66 -8.17 14.47
C LEU A 217 -7.89 -7.19 13.57
N VAL A 218 -8.43 -6.00 13.39
CA VAL A 218 -7.86 -4.99 12.49
C VAL A 218 -7.20 -3.86 13.26
N ASP A 219 -7.82 -3.43 14.36
CA ASP A 219 -7.36 -2.31 15.20
C ASP A 219 -7.84 -2.55 16.64
N GLU A 220 -7.02 -2.20 17.64
CA GLU A 220 -7.35 -2.35 19.06
C GLU A 220 -6.69 -1.25 19.90
N GLU A 221 -7.45 -0.67 20.82
CA GLU A 221 -6.99 0.37 21.74
C GLU A 221 -7.51 0.13 23.17
N GLN A 222 -6.71 0.46 24.19
CA GLN A 222 -7.04 0.26 25.62
C GLN A 222 -7.22 1.61 26.35
N THR A 223 -8.16 2.42 25.86
CA THR A 223 -8.43 3.78 26.34
C THR A 223 -9.94 4.05 26.33
N SER A 224 -10.41 5.06 27.06
CA SER A 224 -11.81 5.51 27.00
C SER A 224 -12.14 6.30 25.74
N ARG A 225 -11.12 6.77 25.01
CA ARG A 225 -11.28 7.44 23.72
C ARG A 225 -10.22 6.98 22.73
N ALA A 226 -10.64 6.53 21.56
CA ALA A 226 -9.77 6.00 20.50
C ALA A 226 -10.22 6.48 19.12
N ARG A 227 -9.26 6.61 18.19
CA ARG A 227 -9.54 6.77 16.76
C ARG A 227 -9.21 5.46 16.07
N LEU A 228 -10.24 4.74 15.66
CA LEU A 228 -10.11 3.42 15.06
C LEU A 228 -10.27 3.51 13.55
N MET A 229 -9.42 2.82 12.79
CA MET A 229 -9.38 2.95 11.34
C MET A 229 -9.92 1.70 10.63
N ILE A 230 -10.96 1.88 9.81
CA ILE A 230 -11.48 0.85 8.90
C ILE A 230 -10.90 1.10 7.51
N LYS A 231 -9.96 0.23 7.11
CA LYS A 231 -9.33 0.26 5.79
C LYS A 231 -10.07 -0.69 4.86
N ASN A 232 -11.16 -0.21 4.25
CA ASN A 232 -11.95 -0.94 3.26
C ASN A 232 -11.67 -0.46 1.82
N GLY A 233 -10.52 0.17 1.60
CA GLY A 233 -10.12 0.75 0.33
C GLY A 233 -9.11 -0.11 -0.42
N CYS A 234 -9.21 -0.09 -1.74
CA CYS A 234 -8.21 -0.63 -2.65
C CYS A 234 -7.74 0.44 -3.63
N PHE A 235 -6.45 0.42 -3.90
CA PHE A 235 -5.82 1.20 -4.96
C PHE A 235 -5.83 0.38 -6.25
N GLY A 236 -6.51 0.89 -7.28
CA GLY A 236 -6.60 0.24 -8.59
C GLY A 236 -7.83 -0.64 -8.78
N LYS A 237 -8.68 -0.22 -9.71
CA LYS A 237 -9.53 -1.11 -10.51
C LYS A 237 -9.02 -1.09 -11.93
#